data_AF-V5RYB9-F1
#
_entry.id   AF-V5RYB9-F1
#
_cell.length_a   1.000
_cell.length_b   1.000
_cell.length_c   1.000
_cell.angle_alpha   90.00
_cell.angle_beta   90.00
_cell.angle_gamma   90.00
#
_symmetry.space_group_name_H-M   'P 1'
#
loop_
_entity.id
_entity.type
_entity.pdbx_description
1 polymer ?
#
loop_
_entity_poly.entity_id
_entity_poly.type
_entity_poly.pdbx_seq_one_letter_code
_entity_poly.pdbx_strand_id
1 'polypeptide(L)' 'MADAKRTTTKKAAPKLEKSLEQQLAEKRADYLELQKSHAAGELVNPRALTATRKDIARLMTKLNAEKEAK' A
#
# COMPACT_ATOMS: atom_id res chain seq x y z
N MET A 1 7.49 39.23 -7.77
CA MET A 1 7.52 38.90 -6.34
C MET A 1 6.22 38.13 -6.04
N ALA A 2 6.17 36.83 -5.76
CA ALA A 2 7.17 35.94 -5.22
C ALA A 2 7.03 34.51 -5.78
N ASP A 3 8.18 33.85 -5.81
CA ASP A 3 8.48 32.51 -6.31
C ASP A 3 7.81 31.34 -5.55
N ALA A 4 7.55 30.31 -6.35
CA ALA A 4 7.72 28.87 -6.08
C ALA A 4 7.59 28.32 -4.65
N LYS A 5 6.72 27.32 -4.52
CA LYS A 5 7.00 26.14 -3.70
C LYS A 5 6.67 24.85 -4.43
N ARG A 6 7.63 24.37 -5.23
CA ARG A 6 7.81 22.92 -5.46
C ARG A 6 8.40 22.36 -4.18
N THR A 7 7.78 21.34 -3.60
CA THR A 7 8.44 20.42 -2.68
C THR A 7 8.18 19.00 -3.14
N THR A 8 9.05 18.56 -4.05
CA THR A 8 9.48 17.19 -4.17
C THR A 8 10.26 16.82 -2.90
N THR A 9 9.76 15.86 -2.12
CA THR A 9 10.59 15.17 -1.12
C THR A 9 10.68 13.70 -1.47
N LYS A 10 11.93 13.38 -1.80
CA LYS A 10 12.48 12.15 -2.33
C LYS A 10 12.70 11.14 -1.20
N LYS A 11 12.33 9.88 -1.48
CA LYS A 11 12.97 8.63 -1.05
C LYS A 11 13.23 8.43 0.45
N ALA A 12 12.34 7.67 1.08
CA ALA A 12 12.64 6.89 2.27
C ALA A 12 12.31 5.40 2.02
N ALA A 13 13.30 4.68 1.52
CA ALA A 13 13.51 3.27 1.81
C ALA A 13 15.02 3.14 2.06
N PRO A 14 15.52 2.29 2.99
CA PRO A 14 14.86 1.12 3.52
C PRO A 14 14.93 1.01 5.06
N LYS A 15 13.88 0.52 5.70
CA LYS A 15 14.05 -0.18 6.99
C LYS A 15 13.63 -1.61 6.73
N LEU A 16 14.60 -2.53 6.82
CA LEU A 16 14.40 -3.98 6.84
C LEU A 16 13.20 -4.28 7.75
N GLU A 17 12.24 -5.12 7.36
CA GLU A 17 12.31 -6.55 7.72
C GLU A 17 11.55 -7.50 6.78
N LYS A 18 10.86 -6.99 5.74
CA LYS A 18 10.16 -7.84 4.75
C LYS A 18 10.32 -7.27 3.34
N SER A 19 10.64 -8.14 2.38
CA SER A 19 10.65 -7.77 0.95
C SER A 19 9.31 -7.13 0.58
N LEU A 20 9.30 -6.16 -0.34
CA LEU A 20 8.05 -5.55 -0.83
C LEU A 20 7.06 -6.60 -1.34
N GLU A 21 7.57 -7.72 -1.84
CA GLU A 21 6.77 -8.88 -2.25
C GLU A 21 6.12 -9.61 -1.06
N GLN A 22 6.84 -9.73 0.06
CA GLN A 22 6.30 -10.32 1.30
C GLN A 22 5.22 -9.41 1.91
N GLN A 23 5.45 -8.09 1.93
CA GLN A 23 4.45 -7.12 2.39
C GLN A 23 3.19 -7.15 1.50
N LEU A 24 3.36 -7.34 0.19
CA LEU A 24 2.25 -7.49 -0.75
C LEU A 24 1.47 -8.80 -0.50
N ALA A 25 2.16 -9.91 -0.23
CA ALA A 25 1.52 -11.17 0.11
C ALA A 25 0.69 -11.06 1.40
N GLU A 26 1.25 -10.45 2.44
CA GLU A 26 0.56 -10.19 3.71
C GLU A 26 -0.68 -9.33 3.52
N LYS A 27 -0.56 -8.20 2.82
CA LYS A 27 -1.71 -7.31 2.57
C LYS A 27 -2.81 -7.95 1.72
N ARG A 28 -2.46 -8.91 0.87
CA ARG A 28 -3.44 -9.71 0.12
C ARG A 28 -4.16 -10.70 1.03
N ALA A 29 -3.46 -11.35 1.95
CA ALA A 29 -4.08 -12.21 2.96
C ALA A 29 -5.05 -11.40 3.85
N ASP A 30 -4.60 -10.25 4.37
CA ASP A 30 -5.43 -9.33 5.15
C ASP A 30 -6.70 -8.91 4.38
N TYR A 31 -6.56 -8.63 3.07
CA TYR A 31 -7.71 -8.26 2.24
C TYR A 31 -8.73 -9.40 2.10
N LEU A 32 -8.29 -10.65 1.98
CA LEU A 32 -9.17 -11.80 1.91
C LEU A 32 -9.91 -12.04 3.23
N GLU A 33 -9.24 -11.86 4.37
CA GLU A 33 -9.87 -11.94 5.69
C GLU A 33 -10.90 -10.82 5.89
N LEU A 34 -10.56 -9.59 5.50
CA LEU A 34 -11.50 -8.47 5.51
C LEU A 34 -12.70 -8.73 4.59
N GLN A 35 -12.49 -9.35 3.43
CA GLN A 35 -13.58 -9.70 2.51
C GLN A 35 -14.49 -10.77 3.10
N LYS A 36 -13.92 -11.79 3.77
CA LYS A 36 -14.68 -12.83 4.47
C LYS A 36 -15.49 -12.26 5.63
N SER A 37 -14.89 -11.43 6.49
CA SER A 37 -15.60 -10.77 7.60
C SER A 37 -16.69 -9.81 7.10
N HIS A 38 -16.46 -9.11 5.98
CA HIS A 38 -17.48 -8.29 5.35
C HIS A 38 -18.64 -9.12 4.82
N ALA A 39 -18.35 -10.25 4.17
CA ALA A 39 -19.39 -11.18 3.69
C ALA A 39 -20.18 -11.81 4.85
N ALA A 40 -19.53 -12.08 5.98
CA ALA A 40 -20.15 -12.56 7.20
C ALA A 40 -20.97 -11.47 7.93
N GLY A 41 -20.84 -10.20 7.54
CA GLY A 41 -21.51 -9.06 8.21
C GLY A 41 -20.86 -8.64 9.54
N GLU A 42 -19.72 -9.22 9.88
CA GLU A 42 -18.96 -8.94 11.11
C GLU A 42 -18.00 -7.75 10.95
N LEU A 43 -17.75 -7.32 9.71
CA LEU A 43 -16.88 -6.17 9.46
C LEU A 43 -17.55 -4.85 9.85
N VAL A 44 -17.16 -4.34 11.02
CA VAL A 44 -17.66 -3.07 11.58
C VAL A 44 -17.38 -1.86 10.68
N ASN A 45 -16.26 -1.85 9.95
CA ASN A 45 -15.89 -0.72 9.10
C ASN A 45 -15.63 -1.15 7.64
N PRO A 46 -16.58 -0.93 6.72
CA PRO A 46 -16.42 -1.31 5.31
C PRO A 46 -15.31 -0.50 4.59
N ARG A 47 -14.89 0.66 5.12
CA ARG A 47 -13.80 1.45 4.54
C ARG A 47 -12.44 0.77 4.69
N ALA A 48 -12.30 -0.19 5.61
CA ALA A 48 -11.08 -0.98 5.75
C ALA A 48 -10.70 -1.69 4.44
N LEU A 49 -11.68 -2.25 3.71
CA LEU A 49 -11.46 -2.86 2.40
C LEU A 49 -10.85 -1.87 1.40
N THR A 50 -11.39 -0.66 1.34
CA THR A 50 -10.89 0.38 0.42
C THR A 50 -9.50 0.88 0.79
N ALA A 51 -9.19 0.95 2.08
CA ALA A 51 -7.85 1.32 2.55
C ALA A 51 -6.83 0.23 2.16
N THR A 52 -7.13 -1.03 2.45
CA THR A 52 -6.25 -2.17 2.13
C THR A 52 -6.03 -2.30 0.62
N ARG A 53 -7.05 -2.07 -0.22
CA ARG A 53 -6.90 -2.03 -1.69
C ARG A 53 -5.93 -0.95 -2.16
N LYS A 54 -6.01 0.25 -1.57
CA LYS A 54 -5.09 1.35 -1.89
C LYS A 54 -3.67 1.05 -1.47
N ASP A 55 -3.49 0.39 -0.33
CA ASP A 55 -2.17 0.00 0.15
C ASP A 55 -1.52 -1.07 -0.74
N ILE A 56 -2.28 -2.08 -1.19
CA ILE A 56 -1.81 -3.04 -2.20
C ILE A 56 -1.39 -2.32 -3.48
N ALA A 57 -2.22 -1.41 -3.99
CA ALA A 57 -1.91 -0.67 -5.21
C ALA A 57 -0.63 0.17 -5.07
N ARG A 58 -0.44 0.85 -3.94
CA ARG A 58 0.79 1.62 -3.66
C ARG A 58 2.02 0.72 -3.60
N LEU A 59 1.92 -0.46 -2.99
CA LEU A 59 3.01 -1.43 -2.96
C LEU A 59 3.37 -1.92 -4.36
N MET A 60 2.37 -2.19 -5.21
CA MET A 60 2.60 -2.55 -6.62
C MET A 60 3.26 -1.42 -7.40
N THR A 61 2.85 -0.16 -7.20
CA THR A 61 3.49 1.00 -7.84
C THR A 61 4.94 1.13 -7.40
N LYS A 62 5.25 0.94 -6.12
CA LYS A 62 6.64 0.96 -5.62
C LYS A 62 7.48 -0.15 -6.25
N LEU A 63 6.97 -1.38 -6.32
CA LEU A 63 7.64 -2.49 -6.98
C LEU A 63 7.93 -2.21 -8.45
N ASN A 64 6.98 -1.61 -9.18
CA ASN A 64 7.18 -1.25 -10.57
C ASN A 64 8.21 -0.12 -10.71
N ALA A 65 8.16 0.90 -9.85
CA ALA A 65 9.14 1.98 -9.86
C ALA A 65 10.57 1.49 -9.55
N GLU A 66 10.72 0.49 -8.68
CA GLU A 66 12.03 -0.16 -8.42
C GLU A 66 12.53 -0.98 -9.62
N LYS A 67 11.61 -1.61 -10.36
CA LYS A 67 11.94 -2.34 -11.60
C LYS A 67 12.34 -1.42 -12.74
N GLU A 68 11.65 -0.29 -12.91
CA GLU A 68 11.93 0.69 -13.97
C GLU A 68 13.18 1.53 -13.69
N ALA A 69 13.55 1.70 -12.42
CA ALA A 69 14.76 2.42 -12.03
C ALA A 69 16.05 1.59 -12.15
N LYS A 70 15.94 0.32 -12.58
CA LYS A 70 17.03 -0.65 -12.67
C LYS A 70 17.35 -0.94 -14.13
#